data_AF-A0A7Y8LWC9-F1
#
_entry.id   AF-A0A7Y8LWC9-F1
#
_cell.length_a   1.000
_cell.length_b   1.000
_cell.length_c   1.000
_cell.angle_alpha   90.00
_cell.angle_beta   90.00
_cell.angle_gamma   90.00
#
_symmetry.space_group_name_H-M   'P 1'
#
loop_
_entity.id
_entity.type
_entity.pdbx_description
1 polymer ?
#
loop_
_entity_poly.entity_id
_entity_poly.type
_entity_poly.pdbx_seq_one_letter_code
_entity_poly.pdbx_strand_id
1 'polypeptide(L)' 'MYYVYVIQSKRDRHFYTGFTRDLKARIIEHNAGRVPSTKAGDGRRYVAQ' A
#
# COMPACT_ATOMS: atom_id res chain seq x y z
N MET A 1 7.04 -15.67 -8.88
CA MET A 1 7.92 -14.51 -8.67
C MET A 1 7.36 -13.67 -7.54
N TYR A 2 8.19 -13.12 -6.67
CA TYR A 2 7.78 -12.15 -5.64
C TYR A 2 8.41 -10.80 -6.00
N TYR A 3 7.64 -9.73 -5.84
CA TYR A 3 8.07 -8.36 -6.07
C TYR A 3 8.21 -7.67 -4.72
N VAL A 4 9.34 -7.01 -4.50
CA VAL A 4 9.49 -6.01 -3.44
C VAL A 4 8.95 -4.69 -3.99
N TYR A 5 8.15 -3.98 -3.21
CA TYR A 5 7.52 -2.73 -3.63
C TYR A 5 7.67 -1.63 -2.60
N VAL A 6 7.61 -0.39 -3.09
CA VAL A 6 7.49 0.82 -2.28
C VAL A 6 6.25 1.56 -2.76
N ILE A 7 5.31 1.80 -1.85
CA ILE A 7 4.15 2.65 -2.13
C ILE A 7 4.21 3.89 -1.25
N GLN A 8 3.81 5.03 -1.80
CA GLN A 8 3.78 6.29 -1.08
C GLN A 8 2.33 6.70 -0.80
N SER A 9 2.07 7.08 0.44
CA SER A 9 0.82 7.76 0.82
C SER A 9 0.79 9.16 0.21
N LYS A 10 -0.27 9.48 -0.53
CA LYS A 10 -0.47 10.83 -1.08
C LYS A 10 -0.77 11.88 -0.01
N ARG A 11 -1.19 11.48 1.19
CA ARG A 11 -1.65 12.41 2.24
C ARG A 11 -0.48 13.00 3.03
N ASP A 12 0.45 12.16 3.43
CA ASP A 12 1.52 12.50 4.36
C ASP A 12 2.91 12.09 3.84
N ARG A 13 2.99 11.67 2.57
CA ARG A 13 4.23 11.27 1.88
C ARG A 13 4.98 10.13 2.57
N HIS A 14 4.34 9.40 3.49
CA HIS A 14 4.96 8.25 4.14
C HIS A 14 5.12 7.11 3.14
N PHE A 15 6.27 6.44 3.22
CA PHE A 15 6.59 5.28 2.40
C PHE A 15 6.26 4.00 3.14
N TYR A 16 5.69 3.05 2.41
CA TYR A 16 5.41 1.71 2.88
C TYR A 16 6.12 0.73 1.97
N THR A 17 6.88 -0.18 2.59
CA THR A 17 7.60 -1.22 1.89
C THR A 17 6.99 -2.58 2.18
N GLY A 18 7.16 -3.51 1.26
CA GLY A 18 6.71 -4.88 1.45
C GLY A 18 7.03 -5.74 0.25
N PHE A 19 6.55 -6.98 0.28
CA PHE A 19 6.66 -7.89 -0.85
C PHE A 19 5.32 -8.57 -1.14
N THR A 20 5.08 -8.92 -2.40
CA THR A 20 3.85 -9.59 -2.84
C THR A 20 4.11 -10.36 -4.12
N ARG A 21 3.24 -11.33 -4.43
CA ARG A 21 3.20 -11.99 -5.75
C ARG A 21 2.34 -11.22 -6.76
N ASP A 22 1.45 -10.37 -6.26
CA ASP A 22 0.52 -9.57 -7.05
C ASP A 22 0.51 -8.12 -6.51
N LEU A 23 1.16 -7.22 -7.25
CA LEU A 23 1.27 -5.81 -6.89
C LEU A 23 -0.07 -5.08 -7.00
N LYS A 24 -0.89 -5.40 -8.01
CA LYS A 24 -2.18 -4.73 -8.24
C LYS A 24 -3.14 -5.04 -7.10
N ALA A 25 -3.29 -6.32 -6.75
CA ALA A 25 -4.13 -6.74 -5.63
C ALA A 25 -3.69 -6.05 -4.33
N ARG A 26 -2.38 -5.96 -4.09
CA ARG A 26 -1.83 -5.35 -2.89
C ARG A 26 -2.12 -3.85 -2.76
N ILE A 27 -2.03 -3.09 -3.86
CA ILE A 27 -2.39 -1.66 -3.86
C ILE A 27 -3.87 -1.47 -3.54
N ILE A 28 -4.75 -2.33 -4.08
CA ILE A 28 -6.19 -2.29 -3.81
C ILE A 28 -6.47 -2.56 -2.34
N GLU A 29 -5.83 -3.58 -1.74
CA GLU A 29 -5.98 -3.91 -0.32
C GLU A 29 -5.51 -2.78 0.61
N HIS A 30 -4.35 -2.18 0.32
CA HIS A 30 -3.83 -1.00 1.05
C HIS A 30 -4.80 0.17 0.97
N ASN A 31 -5.28 0.50 -0.23
CA ASN A 31 -6.26 1.58 -0.42
C ASN A 31 -7.62 1.29 0.23
N ALA A 32 -7.99 0.01 0.38
CA ALA A 32 -9.21 -0.41 1.03
C ALA A 32 -9.09 -0.52 2.56
N GLY A 33 -7.92 -0.21 3.15
CA GLY A 33 -7.71 -0.31 4.60
C GLY A 33 -7.68 -1.74 5.14
N ARG A 34 -7.58 -2.76 4.28
CA ARG A 34 -7.72 -4.18 4.65
C ARG A 34 -6.43 -4.84 5.10
N VAL A 35 -5.32 -4.10 5.12
CA VAL A 35 -4.05 -4.59 5.66
C VAL A 35 -3.77 -3.98 7.03
N PRO A 36 -3.06 -4.68 7.93
CA PRO A 36 -2.77 -4.19 9.28
C PRO A 36 -2.10 -2.81 9.29
N SER A 37 -1.24 -2.54 8.30
CA SER A 37 -0.48 -1.30 8.12
C SER A 37 -1.35 -0.07 7.78
N THR A 38 -2.60 -0.28 7.33
CA THR A 38 -3.53 0.77 6.89
C THR A 38 -4.88 0.68 7.60
N LYS A 39 -4.96 -0.08 8.70
CA LYS A 39 -6.19 -0.36 9.44
C LYS A 39 -6.79 0.88 10.14
N ALA A 40 -6.15 2.05 10.02
CA ALA A 40 -6.57 3.29 10.65
C ALA A 40 -7.68 4.06 9.90
N GLY A 41 -8.19 3.58 8.75
CA GLY A 41 -9.37 4.18 8.10
C GLY A 41 -9.21 5.66 7.72
N ASP A 42 -7.98 6.13 7.55
CA ASP A 42 -7.64 7.55 7.52
C ASP A 42 -7.73 8.22 6.13
N GLY A 43 -8.31 7.52 5.15
CA GLY A 43 -8.45 8.01 3.78
C GLY A 43 -7.14 8.18 3.01
N ARG A 44 -6.02 7.57 3.47
CA ARG A 44 -4.76 7.57 2.70
C ARG A 44 -4.95 6.81 1.38
N ARG A 45 -4.71 7.52 0.27
CA ARG A 45 -4.57 6.93 -1.08
C ARG A 45 -3.11 6.68 -1.37
N TYR A 46 -2.76 5.45 -1.73
CA TYR A 46 -1.42 5.00 -2.05
C TYR A 46 -1.20 4.88 -3.55
N VAL A 47 -0.01 5.27 -4.00
CA VAL A 47 0.48 5.02 -5.36
C VAL A 47 1.73 4.17 -5.30
N ALA A 48 1.80 3.16 -6.18
CA ALA A 48 3.04 2.44 -6.41
C ALA A 48 3.91 3.22 -7.40
N GLN A 49 5.20 3.27 -7.09
CA GLN A 49 6.26 3.61 -8.05
C GLN A 49 6.84 2.32 -8.62
#